data_AF-A0A2D8Y4W0-F1
#
_entry.id   AF-A0A2D8Y4W0-F1
#
_cell.length_a   1.000
_cell.length_b   1.000
_cell.length_c   1.000
_cell.angle_alpha   90.00
_cell.angle_beta   90.00
_cell.angle_gamma   90.00
#
_symmetry.space_group_name_H-M   'P 1'
#
loop_
_entity.id
_entity.type
_entity.pdbx_description
1 polymer ?
#
loop_
_entity_poly.entity_id
_entity_poly.type
_entity_poly.pdbx_seq_one_letter_code
_entity_poly.pdbx_strand_id
1 'polypeptide(L)'
;QFAGTPPSPAPGFADPGFAAPAPGFADPGFAAPVPGPVPAQVAGPEGLSEELTDFQALNYIASHDDLISSIGTDIEAAKSHYRNFGKVEGRALDDFDEWGYLASNNDLLTNIGGDPTEAVKNYISFGKSEGRSTNIFNADSYLNNYADLKNVFGNDHTLAKKHYVESGFMEGRTF
;
A
#
# COMPACT_ATOMS: atom_id res chain seq x y z
N GLN A 1 13.07 44.86 34.53
CA GLN A 1 12.29 43.63 34.28
C GLN A 1 11.32 43.98 33.16
N PHE A 2 11.43 43.29 32.02
CA PHE A 2 10.75 43.61 30.76
C PHE A 2 9.31 43.09 30.80
N ALA A 3 8.32 43.98 30.71
CA ALA A 3 6.93 43.60 30.46
C ALA A 3 6.64 43.85 28.98
N GLY A 4 6.49 42.79 28.20
CA GLY A 4 6.14 42.85 26.78
C GLY A 4 4.71 43.33 26.56
N THR A 5 4.53 44.21 25.58
CA THR A 5 3.23 44.61 25.06
C THR A 5 2.54 43.44 24.33
N PRO A 6 1.20 43.29 24.45
CA PRO A 6 0.48 42.25 23.71
C PRO A 6 0.45 42.55 22.20
N PRO A 7 0.42 41.51 21.33
CA PRO A 7 0.34 41.70 19.88
C PRO A 7 -1.03 42.25 19.45
N SER A 8 -1.02 43.06 18.39
CA SER A 8 -2.20 43.63 17.72
C SER A 8 -3.08 42.53 17.08
N PRO A 9 -4.41 42.70 17.01
CA PRO A 9 -5.28 41.77 16.30
C PRO A 9 -5.05 41.83 14.78
N ALA A 10 -5.04 40.66 14.15
CA ALA A 10 -4.95 40.50 12.70
C ALA A 10 -6.20 41.07 12.00
N PRO A 11 -6.07 41.61 10.77
CA PRO A 11 -7.21 42.10 10.00
C PRO A 11 -8.13 40.94 9.58
N GLY A 12 -9.43 41.15 9.75
CA GLY A 12 -10.47 40.17 9.44
C GLY A 12 -10.51 39.80 7.96
N PHE A 13 -10.54 38.50 7.68
CA PHE A 13 -10.97 37.98 6.40
C PHE A 13 -12.49 38.11 6.32
N ALA A 14 -12.97 38.99 5.44
CA ALA A 14 -14.36 39.03 5.04
C ALA A 14 -14.68 37.77 4.23
N ASP A 15 -15.71 37.05 4.66
CA ASP A 15 -16.33 35.93 3.95
C ASP A 15 -16.92 36.41 2.61
N PRO A 16 -16.47 35.89 1.45
CA PRO A 16 -17.16 36.16 0.19
C PRO A 16 -18.42 35.31 0.16
N GLY A 17 -19.55 35.95 0.46
CA GLY A 17 -20.87 35.33 0.43
C GLY A 17 -21.09 34.45 -0.81
N PHE A 18 -21.52 33.22 -0.56
CA PHE A 18 -22.01 32.31 -1.60
C PHE A 18 -23.23 32.94 -2.29
N ALA A 19 -23.00 33.44 -3.49
CA ALA A 19 -24.07 33.77 -4.42
C ALA A 19 -24.86 32.50 -4.74
N ALA A 20 -26.19 32.58 -4.62
CA ALA A 20 -27.09 31.54 -5.09
C ALA A 20 -26.89 31.30 -6.60
N PRO A 21 -26.93 30.05 -7.10
CA PRO A 21 -26.81 29.80 -8.53
C PRO A 21 -28.06 30.28 -9.28
N ALA A 22 -27.84 30.99 -10.38
CA ALA A 22 -28.86 31.40 -11.33
C ALA A 22 -29.49 30.19 -12.06
N PRO A 23 -30.76 30.28 -12.49
CA PRO A 23 -31.41 29.21 -13.23
C PRO A 23 -31.07 29.30 -14.72
N GLY A 24 -30.79 28.15 -15.34
CA GLY A 24 -30.90 27.99 -16.79
C GLY A 24 -29.58 27.87 -17.55
N PHE A 25 -28.95 26.70 -17.47
CA PHE A 25 -28.22 26.12 -18.60
C PHE A 25 -28.70 24.68 -18.78
N ALA A 26 -29.35 24.42 -19.90
CA ALA A 26 -29.68 23.07 -20.34
C ALA A 26 -28.42 22.45 -20.96
N ASP A 27 -27.90 21.39 -20.34
CA ASP A 27 -26.77 20.60 -20.81
C ASP A 27 -27.27 19.50 -21.77
N PRO A 28 -26.75 19.37 -23.01
CA PRO A 28 -27.14 18.30 -23.91
C PRO A 28 -26.49 16.97 -23.49
N GLY A 29 -27.26 16.16 -22.76
CA GLY A 29 -27.27 14.70 -22.87
C GLY A 29 -25.92 13.97 -22.94
N PHE A 30 -25.35 13.64 -21.78
CA PHE A 30 -24.60 12.40 -21.61
C PHE A 30 -25.28 11.57 -20.52
N ALA A 31 -26.01 10.55 -20.96
CA ALA A 31 -26.57 9.53 -20.08
C ALA A 31 -25.44 8.82 -19.34
N ALA A 32 -25.45 8.86 -18.02
CA ALA A 32 -24.64 7.95 -17.21
C ALA A 32 -25.12 6.51 -17.48
N PRO A 33 -24.22 5.56 -17.81
CA PRO A 33 -24.63 4.17 -17.87
C PRO A 33 -24.95 3.68 -16.46
N VAL A 34 -26.20 3.27 -16.26
CA VAL A 34 -26.62 2.40 -15.16
C VAL A 34 -25.74 1.15 -15.14
N PRO A 35 -25.13 0.75 -14.02
CA PRO A 35 -24.47 -0.54 -13.94
C PRO A 35 -25.54 -1.63 -13.96
N GLY A 36 -25.60 -2.37 -15.07
CA GLY A 36 -26.37 -3.60 -15.15
C GLY A 36 -25.81 -4.66 -14.19
N PRO A 37 -26.56 -5.75 -13.92
CA PRO A 37 -26.06 -6.84 -13.10
C PRO A 37 -24.80 -7.41 -13.74
N VAL A 38 -23.69 -7.37 -13.00
CA VAL A 38 -22.44 -8.03 -13.39
C VAL A 38 -22.75 -9.52 -13.60
N PRO A 39 -22.52 -10.09 -14.80
CA PRO A 39 -22.63 -11.51 -14.97
C PRO A 39 -21.55 -12.16 -14.11
N ALA A 40 -21.92 -13.19 -13.35
CA ALA A 40 -21.01 -14.02 -12.59
C ALA A 40 -19.84 -14.45 -13.49
N GLN A 41 -18.64 -13.96 -13.20
CA GLN A 41 -17.42 -14.37 -13.89
C GLN A 41 -17.16 -15.83 -13.48
N VAL A 42 -17.47 -16.72 -14.41
CA VAL A 42 -17.12 -18.13 -14.36
C VAL A 42 -15.60 -18.22 -14.32
N ALA A 43 -15.07 -18.70 -13.20
CA ALA A 43 -13.66 -19.06 -13.07
C ALA A 43 -13.31 -20.14 -14.11
N GLY A 44 -12.51 -19.76 -15.10
CA GLY A 44 -11.92 -20.59 -16.14
C GLY A 44 -10.43 -20.23 -16.29
N PRO A 45 -9.59 -21.16 -16.79
CA PRO A 45 -8.20 -21.30 -16.34
C PRO A 45 -7.31 -20.13 -16.78
N GLU A 46 -6.59 -19.57 -15.80
CA GLU A 46 -5.35 -18.79 -15.88
C GLU A 46 -4.79 -18.61 -17.31
N GLY A 47 -5.13 -17.48 -17.92
CA GLY A 47 -4.57 -17.06 -19.21
C GLY A 47 -3.12 -16.60 -19.03
N LEU A 48 -2.19 -17.45 -19.45
CA LEU A 48 -0.80 -17.12 -19.79
C LEU A 48 -0.80 -16.07 -20.94
N SER A 49 0.00 -15.00 -21.01
CA SER A 49 1.15 -14.55 -20.21
C SER A 49 1.69 -13.23 -20.84
N GLU A 50 1.17 -12.07 -20.44
CA GLU A 50 1.81 -10.73 -20.64
C GLU A 50 1.29 -9.66 -19.66
N GLU A 51 0.14 -9.91 -19.02
CA GLU A 51 -0.47 -8.98 -18.07
C GLU A 51 -0.04 -9.28 -16.63
N LEU A 52 0.22 -8.24 -15.85
CA LEU A 52 0.51 -8.38 -14.42
C LEU A 52 -0.72 -8.89 -13.68
N THR A 53 -0.52 -9.75 -12.68
CA THR A 53 -1.56 -10.01 -11.70
C THR A 53 -1.84 -8.76 -10.86
N ASP A 54 -2.99 -8.73 -10.19
CA ASP A 54 -3.33 -7.61 -9.29
C ASP A 54 -2.29 -7.42 -8.18
N PHE A 55 -1.77 -8.51 -7.63
CA PHE A 55 -0.70 -8.47 -6.63
C PHE A 55 0.62 -7.95 -7.22
N GLN A 56 1.00 -8.39 -8.43
CA GLN A 56 2.20 -7.87 -9.11
C GLN A 56 2.06 -6.37 -9.44
N ALA A 57 0.88 -5.91 -9.82
CA ALA A 57 0.61 -4.50 -10.07
C ALA A 57 0.77 -3.67 -8.78
N LEU A 58 0.28 -4.18 -7.65
CA LEU A 58 0.47 -3.55 -6.34
C LEU A 58 1.95 -3.53 -5.90
N ASN A 59 2.69 -4.64 -6.06
CA ASN A 59 4.12 -4.66 -5.76
C ASN A 59 4.91 -3.72 -6.66
N TYR A 60 4.54 -3.65 -7.93
CA TYR A 60 5.13 -2.71 -8.87
C TYR A 60 4.96 -1.27 -8.37
N ILE A 61 3.77 -0.90 -7.89
CA ILE A 61 3.56 0.41 -7.26
C ILE A 61 4.42 0.56 -6.01
N ALA A 62 4.36 -0.37 -5.07
CA ALA A 62 5.06 -0.27 -3.79
C ALA A 62 6.60 -0.21 -3.92
N SER A 63 7.13 -0.71 -5.04
CA SER A 63 8.54 -0.65 -5.38
C SER A 63 8.99 0.73 -5.91
N HIS A 64 8.06 1.64 -6.22
CA HIS A 64 8.35 2.91 -6.89
C HIS A 64 7.62 4.10 -6.23
N ASP A 65 8.38 4.96 -5.56
CA ASP A 65 7.86 6.12 -4.81
C ASP A 65 7.01 7.10 -5.66
N ASP A 66 7.38 7.28 -6.93
CA ASP A 66 6.62 8.10 -7.87
C ASP A 66 5.26 7.48 -8.20
N LEU A 67 5.18 6.14 -8.28
CA LEU A 67 3.92 5.43 -8.52
C LEU A 67 3.04 5.41 -7.27
N ILE A 68 3.62 5.27 -6.07
CA ILE A 68 2.87 5.43 -4.81
C ILE A 68 2.18 6.79 -4.78
N SER A 69 2.89 7.85 -5.19
CA SER A 69 2.39 9.22 -5.15
C SER A 69 1.37 9.54 -6.25
N SER A 70 1.51 8.92 -7.44
CA SER A 70 0.71 9.27 -8.63
C SER A 70 -0.43 8.29 -8.94
N ILE A 71 -0.23 7.00 -8.66
CA ILE A 71 -1.18 5.92 -8.96
C ILE A 71 -1.91 5.46 -7.69
N GLY A 72 -1.21 5.41 -6.55
CA GLY A 72 -1.78 4.81 -5.34
C GLY A 72 -2.13 3.34 -5.56
N THR A 73 -3.28 2.86 -5.10
CA THR A 73 -3.67 1.43 -5.20
C THR A 73 -4.46 1.09 -6.47
N ASP A 74 -4.44 1.94 -7.50
CA ASP A 74 -5.12 1.67 -8.77
C ASP A 74 -4.36 0.63 -9.62
N ILE A 75 -4.88 -0.60 -9.57
CA ILE A 75 -4.33 -1.77 -10.26
C ILE A 75 -4.32 -1.60 -11.78
N GLU A 76 -5.40 -1.07 -12.36
CA GLU A 76 -5.51 -0.96 -13.82
C GLU A 76 -4.59 0.15 -14.36
N ALA A 77 -4.44 1.24 -13.61
CA ALA A 77 -3.45 2.26 -13.89
C ALA A 77 -2.01 1.73 -13.78
N ALA A 78 -1.70 0.90 -12.77
CA ALA A 78 -0.38 0.27 -12.63
C ALA A 78 -0.05 -0.69 -13.78
N LYS A 79 -1.01 -1.56 -14.17
CA LYS A 79 -0.87 -2.44 -15.35
C LYS A 79 -0.62 -1.62 -16.61
N SER A 80 -1.42 -0.56 -16.82
CA SER A 80 -1.24 0.36 -17.95
C SER A 80 0.13 1.04 -17.94
N HIS A 81 0.58 1.52 -16.79
CA HIS A 81 1.88 2.16 -16.64
C HIS A 81 3.03 1.21 -16.98
N TYR A 82 2.98 -0.02 -16.47
CA TYR A 82 4.03 -1.01 -16.74
C TYR A 82 4.12 -1.36 -18.24
N ARG A 83 2.99 -1.55 -18.91
CA ARG A 83 2.94 -1.85 -20.35
C ARG A 83 3.50 -0.71 -21.21
N ASN A 84 3.14 0.53 -20.89
CA ASN A 84 3.49 1.69 -21.70
C ASN A 84 4.89 2.25 -21.41
N PHE A 85 5.36 2.13 -20.16
CA PHE A 85 6.60 2.75 -19.69
C PHE A 85 7.49 1.79 -18.90
N GLY A 86 6.95 1.11 -17.88
CA GLY A 86 7.77 0.33 -16.94
C GLY A 86 8.66 -0.73 -17.59
N LYS A 87 8.16 -1.44 -18.61
CA LYS A 87 8.92 -2.46 -19.35
C LYS A 87 10.09 -1.88 -20.16
N VAL A 88 9.90 -0.74 -20.81
CA VAL A 88 10.98 -0.09 -21.60
C VAL A 88 11.98 0.65 -20.70
N GLU A 89 11.53 1.13 -19.55
CA GLU A 89 12.38 1.73 -18.52
C GLU A 89 13.19 0.69 -17.73
N GLY A 90 12.83 -0.59 -17.82
CA GLY A 90 13.47 -1.67 -17.05
C GLY A 90 13.16 -1.61 -15.56
N ARG A 91 12.01 -1.06 -15.18
CA ARG A 91 11.57 -0.99 -13.78
C ARG A 91 11.33 -2.39 -13.22
N ALA A 92 11.78 -2.61 -11.98
CA ALA A 92 11.53 -3.86 -11.26
C ALA A 92 10.03 -4.07 -11.07
N LEU A 93 9.55 -5.32 -11.05
CA LEU A 93 8.16 -5.60 -10.69
C LEU A 93 7.98 -5.74 -9.18
N ASP A 94 9.06 -6.04 -8.48
CA ASP A 94 9.02 -6.45 -7.09
C ASP A 94 10.37 -6.20 -6.40
N ASP A 95 10.48 -5.06 -5.73
CA ASP A 95 11.58 -4.72 -4.81
C ASP A 95 11.05 -4.47 -3.38
N PHE A 96 9.73 -4.59 -3.16
CA PHE A 96 9.09 -4.30 -1.87
C PHE A 96 8.91 -5.57 -1.05
N ASP A 97 9.54 -5.63 0.13
CA ASP A 97 9.45 -6.78 1.03
C ASP A 97 8.23 -6.66 1.96
N GLU A 98 7.11 -7.23 1.55
CA GLU A 98 5.83 -7.21 2.28
C GLU A 98 5.92 -7.97 3.58
N TRP A 99 6.65 -9.11 3.57
CA TRP A 99 6.84 -9.93 4.76
C TRP A 99 7.72 -9.22 5.79
N GLY A 100 8.78 -8.54 5.34
CA GLY A 100 9.60 -7.68 6.18
C GLY A 100 8.81 -6.50 6.75
N TYR A 101 7.93 -5.90 5.94
CA TYR A 101 7.04 -4.83 6.39
C TYR A 101 6.06 -5.32 7.47
N LEU A 102 5.35 -6.43 7.26
CA LEU A 102 4.45 -7.00 8.27
C LEU A 102 5.21 -7.39 9.54
N ALA A 103 6.35 -8.08 9.40
CA ALA A 103 7.15 -8.53 10.53
C ALA A 103 7.75 -7.37 11.36
N SER A 104 7.91 -6.20 10.73
CA SER A 104 8.42 -4.98 11.39
C SER A 104 7.33 -4.14 12.06
N ASN A 105 6.04 -4.41 11.79
CA ASN A 105 4.91 -3.60 12.25
C ASN A 105 3.81 -4.49 12.86
N ASN A 106 4.00 -4.88 14.13
CA ASN A 106 3.10 -5.82 14.84
C ASN A 106 1.65 -5.32 14.98
N ASP A 107 1.41 -4.01 14.92
CA ASP A 107 0.07 -3.44 14.89
C ASP A 107 -0.69 -3.82 13.61
N LEU A 108 0.01 -3.96 12.47
CA LEU A 108 -0.58 -4.46 11.23
C LEU A 108 -0.99 -5.92 11.35
N LEU A 109 -0.18 -6.76 12.01
CA LEU A 109 -0.52 -8.16 12.27
C LEU A 109 -1.82 -8.30 13.08
N THR A 110 -2.09 -7.32 13.95
CA THR A 110 -3.32 -7.30 14.75
C THR A 110 -4.53 -6.78 13.97
N ASN A 111 -4.31 -5.80 13.07
CA ASN A 111 -5.39 -5.08 12.39
C ASN A 111 -5.77 -5.68 11.03
N ILE A 112 -4.78 -6.04 10.21
CA ILE A 112 -4.96 -6.58 8.85
C ILE A 112 -4.51 -8.04 8.74
N GLY A 113 -3.84 -8.59 9.76
CA GLY A 113 -3.35 -9.96 9.76
C GLY A 113 -2.05 -10.15 8.96
N GLY A 114 -1.76 -11.41 8.63
CA GLY A 114 -0.58 -11.81 7.85
C GLY A 114 -0.79 -11.84 6.34
N ASP A 115 -1.69 -11.00 5.79
CA ASP A 115 -1.99 -10.98 4.36
C ASP A 115 -1.00 -10.05 3.62
N PRO A 116 -0.15 -10.58 2.72
CA PRO A 116 0.82 -9.76 1.98
C PRO A 116 0.15 -8.76 1.03
N THR A 117 -1.02 -9.06 0.46
CA THR A 117 -1.74 -8.13 -0.42
C THR A 117 -2.24 -6.91 0.36
N GLU A 118 -2.81 -7.14 1.55
CA GLU A 118 -3.23 -6.04 2.42
C GLU A 118 -2.04 -5.26 2.98
N ALA A 119 -0.90 -5.92 3.21
CA ALA A 119 0.34 -5.25 3.59
C ALA A 119 0.82 -4.25 2.53
N VAL A 120 0.82 -4.64 1.26
CA VAL A 120 1.22 -3.79 0.14
C VAL A 120 0.26 -2.60 0.00
N LYS A 121 -1.05 -2.86 0.03
CA LYS A 121 -2.06 -1.78 -0.01
C LYS A 121 -1.89 -0.81 1.15
N ASN A 122 -1.62 -1.32 2.36
CA ASN A 122 -1.38 -0.49 3.53
C ASN A 122 -0.12 0.36 3.38
N TYR A 123 0.97 -0.21 2.89
CA TYR A 123 2.20 0.53 2.65
C TYR A 123 2.00 1.68 1.67
N ILE A 124 1.36 1.40 0.52
CA ILE A 124 1.04 2.40 -0.50
C ILE A 124 0.14 3.50 0.06
N SER A 125 -0.91 3.14 0.78
CA SER A 125 -1.93 4.09 1.26
C SER A 125 -1.46 4.93 2.45
N PHE A 126 -0.68 4.33 3.36
CA PHE A 126 -0.35 4.91 4.66
C PHE A 126 1.11 4.70 5.04
N GLY A 127 1.62 3.48 4.97
CA GLY A 127 2.93 3.13 5.54
C GLY A 127 4.08 3.99 5.03
N LYS A 128 4.10 4.33 3.74
CA LYS A 128 5.11 5.21 3.15
C LYS A 128 5.05 6.64 3.73
N SER A 129 3.86 7.23 3.82
CA SER A 129 3.69 8.61 4.31
C SER A 129 3.87 8.74 5.82
N GLU A 130 3.53 7.68 6.56
CA GLU A 130 3.79 7.56 8.00
C GLU A 130 5.26 7.30 8.34
N GLY A 131 6.10 6.97 7.34
CA GLY A 131 7.50 6.62 7.55
C GLY A 131 7.68 5.28 8.28
N ARG A 132 6.72 4.35 8.12
CA ARG A 132 6.82 3.02 8.74
C ARG A 132 8.04 2.27 8.22
N SER A 133 8.66 1.51 9.13
CA SER A 133 9.86 0.75 8.81
C SER A 133 9.53 -0.55 8.09
N THR A 134 10.37 -0.96 7.14
CA THR A 134 10.23 -2.19 6.36
C THR A 134 11.26 -3.26 6.72
N ASN A 135 12.19 -2.94 7.63
CA ASN A 135 13.42 -3.71 7.86
C ASN A 135 13.85 -3.78 9.34
N ILE A 136 12.95 -3.55 10.29
CA ILE A 136 13.26 -3.72 11.73
C ILE A 136 13.41 -5.21 12.06
N PHE A 137 12.62 -6.08 11.41
CA PHE A 137 12.68 -7.51 11.64
C PHE A 137 14.06 -8.09 11.29
N ASN A 138 14.73 -8.68 12.30
CA ASN A 138 16.04 -9.32 12.12
C ASN A 138 15.88 -10.84 11.98
N ALA A 139 15.86 -11.31 10.72
CA ALA A 139 15.70 -12.72 10.42
C ALA A 139 16.84 -13.60 10.96
N ASP A 140 18.08 -13.12 10.98
CA ASP A 140 19.21 -13.87 11.54
C ASP A 140 19.04 -14.06 13.05
N SER A 141 18.69 -13.00 13.78
CA SER A 141 18.42 -13.06 15.21
C SER A 141 17.26 -13.99 15.53
N TYR A 142 16.17 -13.87 14.78
CA TYR A 142 15.01 -14.76 14.91
C TYR A 142 15.40 -16.23 14.72
N LEU A 143 16.10 -16.54 13.64
CA LEU A 143 16.56 -17.91 13.35
C LEU A 143 17.55 -18.42 14.41
N ASN A 144 18.41 -17.56 14.96
CA ASN A 144 19.35 -17.95 16.01
C ASN A 144 18.69 -18.16 17.37
N ASN A 145 17.56 -17.49 17.65
CA ASN A 145 16.78 -17.67 18.87
C ASN A 145 15.99 -18.99 18.87
N TYR A 146 15.62 -19.51 17.69
CA TYR A 146 14.74 -20.67 17.55
C TYR A 146 15.40 -21.79 16.72
N ALA A 147 16.05 -22.72 17.42
CA ALA A 147 16.77 -23.83 16.80
C ALA A 147 15.87 -24.74 15.94
N ASP A 148 14.59 -24.89 16.29
CA ASP A 148 13.59 -25.58 15.47
C ASP A 148 13.46 -24.93 14.09
N LEU A 149 13.33 -23.60 14.04
CA LEU A 149 13.26 -22.87 12.78
C LEU A 149 14.58 -22.88 12.04
N LYS A 150 15.72 -22.74 12.73
CA LYS A 150 17.05 -22.83 12.12
C LYS A 150 17.27 -24.17 11.43
N ASN A 151 16.81 -25.25 12.03
CA ASN A 151 16.95 -26.59 11.47
C ASN A 151 16.09 -26.80 10.21
N VAL A 152 14.92 -26.16 10.14
CA VAL A 152 14.00 -26.29 8.99
C VAL A 152 14.31 -25.29 7.87
N PHE A 153 14.56 -24.02 8.21
CA PHE A 153 14.74 -22.93 7.26
C PHE A 153 16.20 -22.61 6.95
N GLY A 154 17.15 -23.06 7.78
CA GLY A 154 18.56 -22.73 7.62
C GLY A 154 18.81 -21.23 7.78
N ASN A 155 19.24 -20.59 6.68
CA ASN A 155 19.47 -19.14 6.59
C ASN A 155 18.44 -18.44 5.69
N ASP A 156 17.30 -19.08 5.41
CA ASP A 156 16.27 -18.48 4.57
C ASP A 156 15.51 -17.38 5.34
N HIS A 157 15.86 -16.12 5.07
CA HIS A 157 15.26 -14.95 5.70
C HIS A 157 13.80 -14.74 5.30
N THR A 158 13.42 -15.15 4.10
CA THR A 158 12.03 -15.01 3.62
C THR A 158 11.12 -15.98 4.36
N LEU A 159 11.55 -17.24 4.53
CA LEU A 159 10.81 -18.21 5.35
C LEU A 159 10.76 -17.79 6.82
N ALA A 160 11.83 -17.19 7.35
CA ALA A 160 11.83 -16.66 8.72
C ALA A 160 10.79 -15.56 8.93
N LYS A 161 10.72 -14.58 8.02
CA LYS A 161 9.72 -13.49 8.07
C LYS A 161 8.29 -14.05 7.94
N LYS A 162 8.05 -14.93 6.97
CA LYS A 162 6.76 -15.60 6.77
C LYS A 162 6.31 -16.32 8.03
N HIS A 163 7.19 -17.15 8.61
CA HIS A 163 6.88 -17.86 9.86
C HIS A 163 6.54 -16.89 11.00
N TYR A 164 7.30 -15.82 11.18
CA TYR A 164 7.00 -14.83 12.22
C TYR A 164 5.61 -14.21 12.04
N VAL A 165 5.28 -13.80 10.82
CA VAL A 165 3.99 -13.18 10.45
C VAL A 165 2.83 -14.17 10.60
N GLU A 166 2.98 -15.39 10.12
CA GLU A 166 1.91 -16.39 10.07
C GLU A 166 1.67 -17.09 11.41
N SER A 167 2.69 -17.19 12.29
CA SER A 167 2.59 -17.96 13.54
C SER A 167 3.44 -17.40 14.67
N GLY A 168 4.67 -17.00 14.40
CA GLY A 168 5.64 -16.60 15.43
C GLY A 168 5.17 -15.46 16.34
N PHE A 169 4.47 -14.48 15.80
CA PHE A 169 3.88 -13.39 16.58
C PHE A 169 2.83 -13.91 17.59
N MET A 170 1.93 -14.80 17.15
CA MET A 170 0.91 -15.40 18.02
C MET A 170 1.50 -16.38 19.04
N GLU A 171 2.61 -17.03 18.70
CA GLU A 171 3.38 -17.87 19.62
C GLU A 171 4.17 -17.07 20.67
N GLY A 172 4.21 -15.73 20.54
CA GLY A 172 4.98 -14.87 21.44
C GLY A 172 6.49 -14.91 21.19
N ARG A 173 6.91 -15.33 19.99
CA ARG A 173 8.33 -15.36 19.61
C ARG A 173 8.85 -13.94 19.34
N THR A 174 10.11 -13.72 19.66
CA THR A 174 10.83 -12.44 19.49
C THR A 174 12.08 -12.58 18.60
N PHE A 175 12.50 -11.48 17.99
CA PHE A 175 13.69 -11.38 17.13
C PHE A 175 14.64 -10.28 17.64
#